data_AF-A0A3Q0ITM8-F1
#
_entry.id   AF-A0A3Q0ITM8-F1
#
_cell.length_a   1.000
_cell.length_b   1.000
_cell.length_c   1.000
_cell.angle_alpha   90.00
_cell.angle_beta   90.00
_cell.angle_gamma   90.00
#
_symmetry.space_group_name_H-M   'P 1'
#
loop_
_entity.id
_entity.type
_entity.pdbx_description
1 polymer ?
#
loop_
_entity_poly.entity_id
_entity_poly.type
_entity_poly.pdbx_seq_one_letter_code
_entity_poly.pdbx_strand_id
1 'polypeptide(L)'
;MDKEGKSSYQNFDYPVISHSHGQHRREQFKVIWEVGQTIRANIEENNSKLFGKLAKQSGGSGTFAPLWQVLKTSIEKIATVQVKMMQKVNDLVKDVCKYTEELQKKHKLVKEEQGPTLEIVQTIQSTTLVLQKAKDVYLQKCEELDKLRRDNGSAKDLEKAELKVKKAQEDYKTIVDKYALIKEDFEKRMSTSCKYFQQIEEAHLKQMKEFLSTYTELIENNHDAIGQIYLEFKRQCLELTIDKLLEHFVLKKYTFRFI
;
A
#
# COMPACT_ATOMS: atom_id res chain seq x y z
N MET A 1 16.01 -1.80 4.86
CA MET A 1 17.48 -1.94 4.76
C MET A 1 17.90 -3.32 5.26
N ASP A 2 18.58 -4.11 4.42
CA ASP A 2 19.27 -5.32 4.89
C ASP A 2 20.50 -4.94 5.72
N LYS A 3 21.00 -5.90 6.52
CA LYS A 3 22.11 -5.75 7.48
C LYS A 3 23.44 -5.23 6.88
N GLU A 4 23.52 -5.06 5.56
CA GLU A 4 24.69 -4.53 4.83
C GLU A 4 24.45 -3.18 4.12
N GLY A 5 23.29 -2.53 4.29
CA GLY A 5 23.00 -1.24 3.65
C GLY A 5 22.81 -1.29 2.12
N LYS A 6 22.77 -2.49 1.54
CA LYS A 6 22.42 -2.73 0.14
C LYS A 6 20.91 -2.55 -0.07
N SER A 7 20.55 -1.96 -1.20
CA SER A 7 19.14 -1.77 -1.57
C SER A 7 18.57 -3.10 -2.04
N SER A 8 17.38 -3.49 -1.55
CA SER A 8 16.68 -4.70 -1.99
C SER A 8 16.31 -4.69 -3.49
N TYR A 9 16.46 -3.54 -4.15
CA TYR A 9 16.20 -3.31 -5.56
C TYR A 9 17.44 -3.42 -6.47
N GLN A 10 18.64 -3.71 -5.92
CA GLN A 10 19.89 -3.72 -6.70
C GLN A 10 19.94 -4.75 -7.84
N ASN A 11 19.09 -5.78 -7.80
CA ASN A 11 19.07 -6.85 -8.80
C ASN A 11 17.87 -6.76 -9.76
N PHE A 12 17.04 -5.72 -9.66
CA PHE A 12 15.87 -5.57 -10.52
C PHE A 12 16.14 -4.56 -11.65
N ASP A 13 15.69 -4.90 -12.86
CA ASP A 13 15.72 -4.00 -13.99
C ASP A 13 14.81 -2.79 -13.76
N TYR A 14 15.27 -1.60 -14.13
CA TYR A 14 14.55 -0.34 -13.93
C TYR A 14 13.08 -0.35 -14.43
N PRO A 15 12.77 -0.93 -15.61
CA PRO A 15 11.38 -1.11 -16.05
C PRO A 15 10.53 -1.93 -15.09
N VAL A 16 11.09 -3.00 -14.49
CA VAL A 16 10.39 -3.86 -13.52
C VAL A 16 10.06 -3.08 -12.25
N ILE A 17 11.03 -2.30 -11.75
CA ILE A 17 10.86 -1.46 -10.56
C ILE A 17 9.77 -0.41 -10.81
N SER A 18 9.90 0.37 -11.88
CA SER A 18 8.96 1.46 -12.18
C SER A 18 7.51 0.97 -12.42
N HIS A 19 7.34 -0.17 -13.10
CA HIS A 19 6.03 -0.72 -13.43
C HIS A 19 5.35 -1.35 -12.20
N SER A 20 6.11 -2.09 -11.40
CA SER A 20 5.61 -2.74 -10.18
C SER A 20 5.09 -1.71 -9.18
N HIS A 21 5.85 -0.62 -8.93
CA HIS A 21 5.41 0.44 -8.02
C HIS A 21 4.16 1.18 -8.49
N GLY A 22 3.98 1.40 -9.79
CA GLY A 22 2.80 2.14 -10.29
C GLY A 22 1.49 1.35 -10.16
N GLN A 23 1.52 0.07 -10.52
CA GLN A 23 0.33 -0.77 -10.63
C GLN A 23 -0.08 -1.41 -9.30
N HIS A 24 0.85 -2.01 -8.57
CA HIS A 24 0.53 -2.70 -7.31
C HIS A 24 -0.07 -1.76 -6.25
N ARG A 25 0.42 -0.51 -6.18
CA ARG A 25 -0.08 0.46 -5.19
C ARG A 25 -1.54 0.85 -5.43
N ARG A 26 -1.99 0.90 -6.69
CA ARG A 26 -3.41 1.15 -7.02
C ARG A 26 -4.31 -0.01 -6.60
N GLU A 27 -3.80 -1.23 -6.74
CA GLU A 27 -4.53 -2.46 -6.42
C GLU A 27 -4.65 -2.65 -4.91
N GLN A 28 -3.56 -2.41 -4.16
CA GLN A 28 -3.56 -2.40 -2.69
C GLN A 28 -4.49 -1.34 -2.13
N PHE A 29 -4.52 -0.14 -2.73
CA PHE A 29 -5.49 0.89 -2.37
C PHE A 29 -6.93 0.43 -2.55
N LYS A 30 -7.25 -0.16 -3.70
CA LYS A 30 -8.60 -0.63 -4.01
C LYS A 30 -9.10 -1.62 -2.95
N VAL A 31 -8.22 -2.53 -2.50
CA VAL A 31 -8.53 -3.50 -1.44
C VAL A 31 -8.82 -2.80 -0.11
N ILE A 32 -7.97 -1.86 0.34
CA ILE A 32 -8.22 -1.13 1.60
C ILE A 32 -9.52 -0.33 1.54
N TRP A 33 -9.77 0.33 0.41
CA TRP A 33 -11.01 1.06 0.18
C TRP A 33 -12.22 0.13 0.28
N GLU A 34 -12.24 -0.98 -0.47
CA GLU A 34 -13.32 -1.96 -0.45
C GLU A 34 -13.56 -2.52 0.95
N VAL A 35 -12.49 -2.87 1.67
CA VAL A 35 -12.57 -3.32 3.07
C VAL A 35 -13.23 -2.25 3.94
N GLY A 36 -12.77 -1.00 3.88
CA GLY A 36 -13.36 0.11 4.63
C GLY A 36 -14.85 0.33 4.31
N GLN A 37 -15.23 0.17 3.04
CA GLN A 37 -16.62 0.28 2.61
C GLN A 37 -17.50 -0.87 3.11
N THR A 38 -17.01 -2.11 3.05
CA THR A 38 -17.71 -3.28 3.56
C THR A 38 -17.93 -3.20 5.07
N ILE A 39 -16.91 -2.77 5.81
CA ILE A 39 -17.00 -2.57 7.26
C ILE A 39 -18.08 -1.54 7.60
N ARG A 40 -18.06 -0.40 6.91
CA ARG A 40 -19.06 0.66 7.09
C ARG A 40 -20.48 0.14 6.86
N ALA A 41 -20.71 -0.59 5.77
CA ALA A 41 -22.01 -1.15 5.42
C ALA A 41 -22.53 -2.15 6.48
N ASN A 42 -21.65 -3.00 7.01
CA ASN A 42 -22.03 -4.01 8.01
C ASN A 42 -22.39 -3.38 9.38
N ILE A 43 -21.69 -2.31 9.77
CA ILE A 43 -22.01 -1.55 11.00
C ILE A 43 -23.34 -0.81 10.83
N GLU A 44 -23.58 -0.20 9.67
CA GLU A 44 -24.80 0.56 9.37
C GLU A 44 -26.07 -0.31 9.39
N GLU A 45 -25.99 -1.50 8.81
CA GLU A 45 -27.12 -2.42 8.68
C GLU A 45 -27.57 -3.01 10.03
N ASN A 46 -26.61 -3.37 10.90
CA ASN A 46 -26.90 -4.01 12.19
C ASN A 46 -27.45 -3.02 13.22
N ASN A 47 -26.93 -1.80 13.26
CA ASN A 47 -27.33 -0.80 14.24
C ASN A 47 -28.75 -0.27 13.96
N SER A 48 -29.07 0.09 12.72
CA SER A 48 -30.35 0.73 12.38
C SER A 48 -31.58 -0.17 12.63
N LYS A 49 -31.45 -1.49 12.42
CA LYS A 49 -32.56 -2.45 12.53
C LYS A 49 -32.89 -2.83 13.98
N LEU A 50 -31.89 -2.90 14.86
CA LEU A 50 -32.06 -3.30 16.27
C LEU A 50 -32.57 -2.14 17.13
N PHE A 51 -31.99 -0.95 16.96
CA PHE A 51 -32.37 0.23 17.75
C PHE A 51 -33.79 0.73 17.46
N GLY A 52 -34.23 0.68 16.20
CA GLY A 52 -35.58 1.09 15.79
C GLY A 52 -36.72 0.19 16.29
N LYS A 53 -36.45 -1.08 16.59
CA LYS A 53 -37.46 -2.03 17.12
C LYS A 53 -37.60 -1.92 18.64
N LEU A 54 -36.49 -1.80 19.36
CA LEU A 54 -36.48 -1.78 20.84
C LEU A 54 -37.00 -0.45 21.42
N ALA A 55 -36.81 0.66 20.71
CA ALA A 55 -37.39 1.95 21.09
C ALA A 55 -38.94 1.94 21.10
N LYS A 56 -39.58 1.05 20.32
CA LYS A 56 -41.05 0.94 20.22
C LYS A 56 -41.68 0.03 21.28
N GLN A 57 -40.92 -0.83 21.95
CA GLN A 57 -41.44 -1.84 22.89
C GLN A 57 -41.18 -1.56 24.38
N SER A 58 -40.35 -0.57 24.72
CA SER A 58 -39.90 -0.31 26.10
C SER A 58 -40.82 0.61 26.93
N GLY A 59 -42.02 0.92 26.45
CA GLY A 59 -43.01 1.77 27.14
C GLY A 59 -43.95 1.04 28.12
N GLY A 60 -43.49 -0.04 28.75
CA GLY A 60 -44.35 -0.89 29.57
C GLY A 60 -44.75 -0.22 30.90
N SER A 61 -46.05 -0.12 31.17
CA SER A 61 -46.58 0.09 32.52
C SER A 61 -46.42 -1.20 33.35
N GLY A 62 -46.33 -1.11 34.67
CA GLY A 62 -46.20 -2.27 35.56
C GLY A 62 -44.91 -2.30 36.39
N THR A 63 -44.74 -3.36 37.17
CA THR A 63 -43.61 -3.57 38.11
C THR A 63 -42.26 -3.72 37.41
N PHE A 64 -42.25 -4.18 36.16
CA PHE A 64 -41.03 -4.37 35.38
C PHE A 64 -40.54 -3.10 34.66
N ALA A 65 -41.31 -2.01 34.71
CA ALA A 65 -41.00 -0.77 33.99
C ALA A 65 -39.58 -0.22 34.25
N PRO A 66 -39.03 -0.25 35.48
CA PRO A 66 -37.65 0.22 35.73
C PRO A 66 -36.58 -0.58 34.98
N LEU A 67 -36.75 -1.90 34.84
CA LEU A 67 -35.81 -2.75 34.09
C LEU A 67 -35.90 -2.49 32.58
N TRP A 68 -37.10 -2.21 32.05
CA TRP A 68 -37.24 -1.72 30.67
C TRP A 68 -36.55 -0.38 30.42
N GLN A 69 -36.59 0.52 31.40
CA GLN A 69 -35.87 1.78 31.29
C GLN A 69 -34.35 1.57 31.28
N VAL A 70 -33.82 0.71 32.16
CA VAL A 70 -32.40 0.33 32.20
C VAL A 70 -31.95 -0.31 30.88
N LEU A 71 -32.74 -1.24 30.34
CA LEU A 71 -32.47 -1.86 29.04
C LEU A 71 -32.46 -0.82 27.92
N LYS A 72 -33.47 0.05 27.86
CA LYS A 72 -33.57 1.11 26.86
C LYS A 72 -32.35 2.04 26.90
N THR A 73 -31.98 2.54 28.08
CA THR A 73 -30.83 3.44 28.22
C THR A 73 -29.52 2.75 27.85
N SER A 74 -29.36 1.46 28.15
CA SER A 74 -28.17 0.69 27.75
C SER A 74 -28.08 0.54 26.23
N ILE A 75 -29.21 0.24 25.58
CA ILE A 75 -29.34 0.18 24.12
C ILE A 75 -29.00 1.53 23.48
N GLU A 76 -29.50 2.66 24.01
CA GLU A 76 -29.20 4.01 23.52
C GLU A 76 -27.71 4.35 23.65
N LYS A 77 -27.05 3.93 24.73
CA LYS A 77 -25.60 4.09 24.92
C LYS A 77 -24.82 3.28 23.88
N ILE A 78 -25.20 2.03 23.63
CA ILE A 78 -24.55 1.19 22.60
C ILE A 78 -24.72 1.84 21.22
N ALA A 79 -25.92 2.32 20.90
CA ALA A 79 -26.18 3.03 19.64
C ALA A 79 -25.26 4.25 19.47
N THR A 80 -25.10 5.02 20.54
CA THR A 80 -24.24 6.22 20.53
C THR A 80 -22.78 5.86 20.29
N VAL A 81 -22.26 4.81 20.94
CA VAL A 81 -20.89 4.34 20.75
C VAL A 81 -20.67 3.88 19.31
N GLN A 82 -21.61 3.12 18.77
CA GLN A 82 -21.58 2.61 17.40
C GLN A 82 -21.63 3.72 16.34
N VAL A 83 -22.46 4.75 16.52
CA VAL A 83 -22.50 5.94 15.64
C VAL A 83 -21.16 6.68 15.66
N LYS A 84 -20.55 6.85 16.84
CA LYS A 84 -19.23 7.48 16.97
C LYS A 84 -18.14 6.66 16.28
N MET A 85 -18.18 5.34 16.41
CA MET A 85 -17.26 4.45 15.67
C MET A 85 -17.42 4.63 14.16
N MET A 86 -18.65 4.67 13.65
CA MET A 86 -18.93 4.91 12.24
C MET A 86 -18.38 6.25 11.74
N GLN A 87 -18.50 7.32 12.53
CA GLN A 87 -17.90 8.62 12.20
C GLN A 87 -16.38 8.53 12.06
N LYS A 88 -15.69 7.88 13.01
CA LYS A 88 -14.24 7.70 12.97
C LYS A 88 -13.78 6.83 11.80
N VAL A 89 -14.52 5.77 11.47
CA VAL A 89 -14.24 4.94 10.28
C VAL A 89 -14.42 5.78 9.01
N ASN A 90 -15.44 6.64 8.93
CA ASN A 90 -15.60 7.53 7.78
C ASN A 90 -14.45 8.53 7.64
N ASP A 91 -13.91 9.04 8.75
CA ASP A 91 -12.76 9.95 8.71
C ASP A 91 -11.49 9.21 8.26
N LEU A 92 -11.25 7.99 8.75
CA LEU A 92 -10.17 7.14 8.25
C LEU A 92 -10.28 6.86 6.75
N VAL A 93 -11.49 6.61 6.25
CA VAL A 93 -11.76 6.43 4.81
C VAL A 93 -11.41 7.71 4.02
N LYS A 94 -11.68 8.90 4.56
CA LYS A 94 -11.27 10.17 3.91
C LYS A 94 -9.75 10.32 3.89
N ASP A 95 -9.06 9.95 4.97
CA ASP A 95 -7.60 10.03 5.02
C ASP A 95 -6.94 9.09 4.01
N VAL A 96 -7.48 7.88 3.85
CA VAL A 96 -7.07 6.92 2.81
C VAL A 96 -7.28 7.49 1.40
N CYS A 97 -8.43 8.15 1.16
CA CYS A 97 -8.68 8.86 -0.11
C CYS A 97 -7.65 9.97 -0.38
N LYS A 98 -7.44 10.84 0.61
CA LYS A 98 -6.51 11.97 0.48
C LYS A 98 -5.09 11.48 0.19
N TYR A 99 -4.64 10.45 0.91
CA TYR A 99 -3.34 9.83 0.67
C TYR A 99 -3.21 9.27 -0.75
N THR A 100 -4.30 8.77 -1.32
CA THR A 100 -4.33 8.25 -2.70
C THR A 100 -4.17 9.35 -3.74
N GLU A 101 -4.83 10.48 -3.55
CA GLU A 101 -4.63 11.66 -4.40
C GLU A 101 -3.18 12.18 -4.33
N GLU A 102 -2.60 12.18 -3.13
CA GLU A 102 -1.19 12.54 -2.93
C GLU A 102 -0.24 11.55 -3.63
N LEU A 103 -0.52 10.24 -3.55
CA LEU A 103 0.23 9.21 -4.26
C LEU A 103 0.16 9.40 -5.79
N GLN A 104 -1.00 9.75 -6.34
CA GLN A 104 -1.15 10.03 -7.77
C GLN A 104 -0.27 11.22 -8.20
N LYS A 105 -0.27 12.30 -7.41
CA LYS A 105 0.59 13.48 -7.65
C LYS A 105 2.07 13.09 -7.59
N LYS A 106 2.49 12.36 -6.55
CA LYS A 106 3.87 11.88 -6.38
C LYS A 106 4.30 10.97 -7.53
N HIS A 107 3.45 10.06 -7.98
CA HIS A 107 3.76 9.18 -9.11
C HIS A 107 4.06 9.96 -10.40
N LYS A 108 3.36 11.08 -10.63
CA LYS A 108 3.65 11.94 -11.79
C LYS A 108 5.05 12.55 -11.69
N LEU A 109 5.40 13.09 -10.53
CA LEU A 109 6.72 13.68 -10.26
C LEU A 109 7.85 12.63 -10.39
N VAL A 110 7.64 11.44 -9.84
CA VAL A 110 8.61 10.33 -9.95
C VAL A 110 8.91 10.00 -11.40
N LYS A 111 7.91 10.00 -12.28
CA LYS A 111 8.11 9.73 -13.70
C LYS A 111 9.00 10.79 -14.37
N GLU A 112 8.87 12.05 -13.96
CA GLU A 112 9.67 13.17 -14.46
C GLU A 112 11.11 13.11 -13.89
N GLU A 113 11.26 12.95 -12.58
CA GLU A 113 12.56 12.91 -11.89
C GLU A 113 13.44 11.73 -12.31
N GLN A 114 12.82 10.60 -12.68
CA GLN A 114 13.54 9.38 -13.05
C GLN A 114 13.75 9.26 -14.58
N GLY A 115 13.36 10.27 -15.35
CA GLY A 115 13.60 10.35 -16.80
C GLY A 115 15.07 10.16 -17.19
N PRO A 116 16.04 10.87 -16.56
CA PRO A 116 17.46 10.71 -16.87
C PRO A 116 18.00 9.29 -16.61
N THR A 117 17.42 8.57 -15.63
CA THR A 117 17.79 7.16 -15.39
C THR A 117 17.22 6.26 -16.49
N LEU A 118 16.00 6.52 -16.96
CA LEU A 118 15.43 5.80 -18.10
C LEU A 118 16.26 6.00 -19.37
N GLU A 119 16.71 7.23 -19.63
CA GLU A 119 17.56 7.56 -20.79
C GLU A 119 18.89 6.80 -20.76
N ILE A 120 19.57 6.72 -19.61
CA ILE A 120 20.84 5.99 -19.52
C ILE A 120 20.63 4.47 -19.65
N VAL A 121 19.50 3.93 -19.15
CA VAL A 121 19.10 2.52 -19.34
C VAL A 121 18.93 2.20 -20.83
N GLN A 122 18.24 3.06 -21.59
CA GLN A 122 18.08 2.87 -23.03
C GLN A 122 19.42 3.01 -23.77
N THR A 123 20.26 3.96 -23.34
CA THR A 123 21.57 4.22 -23.94
C THR A 123 22.53 3.05 -23.75
N ILE A 124 22.58 2.45 -22.55
CA ILE A 124 23.43 1.27 -22.31
C ILE A 124 22.92 0.04 -23.06
N GLN A 125 21.60 -0.17 -23.16
CA GLN A 125 21.02 -1.25 -23.95
C GLN A 125 21.39 -1.11 -25.45
N SER A 126 21.19 0.07 -26.02
CA SER A 126 21.56 0.37 -27.41
C SER A 126 23.06 0.20 -27.65
N THR A 127 23.90 0.73 -26.76
CA THR A 127 25.36 0.65 -26.90
C THR A 127 25.86 -0.78 -26.76
N THR A 128 25.22 -1.61 -25.91
CA THR A 128 25.55 -3.04 -25.78
C THR A 128 25.35 -3.78 -27.11
N LEU A 129 24.26 -3.49 -27.84
CA LEU A 129 24.01 -4.09 -29.15
C LEU A 129 25.04 -3.63 -30.19
N VAL A 130 25.40 -2.35 -30.19
CA VAL A 130 26.43 -1.80 -31.09
C VAL A 130 27.81 -2.41 -30.78
N LEU A 131 28.15 -2.56 -29.50
CA LEU A 131 29.38 -3.19 -29.04
C LEU A 131 29.48 -4.65 -29.51
N GLN A 132 28.39 -5.41 -29.36
CA GLN A 132 28.32 -6.79 -29.81
C GLN A 132 28.56 -6.89 -31.32
N LYS A 133 27.87 -6.05 -32.11
CA LYS A 133 28.04 -6.03 -33.56
C LYS A 133 29.47 -5.66 -33.99
N ALA A 134 30.09 -4.68 -33.34
CA ALA A 134 31.47 -4.30 -33.64
C ALA A 134 32.47 -5.41 -33.30
N LYS A 135 32.24 -6.12 -32.20
CA LYS A 135 33.01 -7.32 -31.83
C LYS A 135 32.87 -8.41 -32.89
N ASP A 136 31.65 -8.71 -33.34
CA ASP A 136 31.39 -9.73 -34.36
C ASP A 136 32.07 -9.37 -35.69
N VAL A 137 32.02 -8.10 -36.11
CA VAL A 137 32.72 -7.61 -37.32
C VAL A 137 34.23 -7.77 -37.18
N TYR A 138 34.81 -7.39 -36.03
CA TYR A 138 36.24 -7.55 -35.79
C TYR A 138 36.66 -9.03 -35.89
N LEU A 139 35.93 -9.94 -35.23
CA LEU A 139 36.19 -11.37 -35.28
C LEU A 139 36.07 -11.92 -36.71
N GLN A 140 35.04 -11.51 -37.45
CA GLN A 140 34.87 -11.89 -38.86
C GLN A 140 36.07 -11.45 -39.71
N LYS A 141 36.62 -10.24 -39.49
CA LYS A 141 37.81 -9.77 -40.22
C LYS A 141 39.07 -10.56 -39.85
N CYS A 142 39.23 -10.96 -38.59
CA CYS A 142 40.31 -11.86 -38.20
C CYS A 142 40.20 -13.22 -38.91
N GLU A 143 39.01 -13.81 -38.95
CA GLU A 143 38.77 -15.10 -39.63
C GLU A 143 39.05 -15.03 -41.14
N GLU A 144 38.61 -13.94 -41.80
CA GLU A 144 38.89 -13.67 -43.22
C GLU A 144 40.42 -13.63 -43.49
N LEU A 145 41.18 -12.94 -42.63
CA LEU A 145 42.63 -12.84 -42.75
C LEU A 145 43.31 -14.20 -42.54
N ASP A 146 42.91 -14.96 -41.52
CA ASP A 146 43.48 -16.27 -41.23
C ASP A 146 43.18 -17.28 -42.34
N LYS A 147 41.99 -17.21 -42.95
CA LYS A 147 41.67 -18.01 -44.13
C LYS A 147 42.56 -17.64 -45.30
N LEU A 148 42.73 -16.35 -45.59
CA LEU A 148 43.59 -15.88 -46.68
C LEU A 148 45.05 -16.31 -46.50
N ARG A 149 45.54 -16.35 -45.25
CA ARG A 149 46.86 -16.89 -44.91
C ARG A 149 46.98 -18.38 -45.17
N ARG A 150 45.96 -19.18 -44.83
CA ARG A 150 45.93 -20.63 -45.10
C ARG A 150 45.87 -20.95 -46.60
N ASP A 151 45.16 -20.12 -47.36
CA ASP A 151 44.97 -20.30 -48.80
C ASP A 151 46.14 -19.74 -49.64
N ASN A 152 47.26 -19.35 -49.00
CA ASN A 152 48.43 -18.73 -49.64
C ASN A 152 48.09 -17.50 -50.50
N GLY A 153 47.23 -16.61 -49.96
CA GLY A 153 46.85 -15.36 -50.60
C GLY A 153 48.06 -14.47 -50.93
N SER A 154 47.92 -13.62 -51.96
CA SER A 154 49.02 -12.76 -52.40
C SER A 154 49.44 -11.77 -51.31
N ALA A 155 50.70 -11.34 -51.32
CA ALA A 155 51.21 -10.35 -50.35
C ALA A 155 50.36 -9.07 -50.32
N LYS A 156 49.88 -8.62 -51.49
CA LYS A 156 49.02 -7.44 -51.62
C LYS A 156 47.63 -7.64 -51.01
N ASP A 157 47.07 -8.85 -51.13
CA ASP A 157 45.76 -9.16 -50.55
C ASP A 157 45.84 -9.34 -49.03
N LEU A 158 46.94 -9.92 -48.53
CA LEU A 158 47.24 -10.03 -47.10
C LEU A 158 47.37 -8.65 -46.46
N GLU A 159 48.17 -7.75 -47.04
CA GLU A 159 48.32 -6.37 -46.54
C GLU A 159 46.98 -5.64 -46.48
N LYS A 160 46.14 -5.79 -47.51
CA LYS A 160 44.80 -5.21 -47.56
C LYS A 160 43.86 -5.79 -46.49
N ALA A 161 43.94 -7.08 -46.21
CA ALA A 161 43.15 -7.73 -45.16
C ALA A 161 43.63 -7.31 -43.75
N GLU A 162 44.94 -7.17 -43.54
CA GLU A 162 45.51 -6.66 -42.28
C GLU A 162 45.07 -5.23 -41.96
N LEU A 163 45.02 -4.35 -42.97
CA LEU A 163 44.47 -3.00 -42.81
C LEU A 163 42.99 -3.01 -42.41
N LYS A 164 42.18 -3.93 -42.94
CA LYS A 164 40.77 -4.08 -42.56
C LYS A 164 40.62 -4.56 -41.12
N VAL A 165 41.43 -5.53 -40.69
CA VAL A 165 41.45 -6.01 -39.29
C VAL A 165 41.83 -4.88 -38.36
N LYS A 166 42.91 -4.14 -38.67
CA LYS A 166 43.36 -3.02 -37.86
C LYS A 166 42.28 -1.94 -37.71
N LYS A 167 41.60 -1.60 -38.81
CA LYS A 167 40.48 -0.66 -38.77
C LYS A 167 39.32 -1.17 -37.91
N ALA A 168 38.90 -2.42 -38.09
CA ALA A 168 37.82 -3.01 -37.29
C ALA A 168 38.19 -3.09 -35.79
N GLN A 169 39.47 -3.31 -35.48
CA GLN A 169 39.99 -3.29 -34.11
C GLN A 169 39.91 -1.90 -33.47
N GLU A 170 40.31 -0.85 -34.20
CA GLU A 170 40.24 0.54 -33.76
C GLU A 170 38.78 0.99 -33.54
N ASP A 171 37.88 0.62 -34.46
CA ASP A 171 36.44 0.86 -34.34
C ASP A 171 35.86 0.14 -33.10
N TYR A 172 36.18 -1.13 -32.91
CA TYR A 172 35.75 -1.91 -31.75
C TYR A 172 36.25 -1.31 -30.44
N LYS A 173 37.55 -0.96 -30.36
CA LYS A 173 38.16 -0.32 -29.18
C LYS A 173 37.46 0.99 -28.82
N THR A 174 37.18 1.83 -29.80
CA THR A 174 36.46 3.10 -29.59
C THR A 174 35.08 2.87 -28.96
N ILE A 175 34.37 1.82 -29.39
CA ILE A 175 33.06 1.47 -28.83
C ILE A 175 33.19 0.88 -27.41
N VAL A 176 34.24 0.10 -27.13
CA VAL A 176 34.56 -0.40 -25.78
C VAL A 176 34.78 0.77 -24.81
N ASP A 177 35.59 1.75 -25.19
CA ASP A 177 35.89 2.91 -24.33
C ASP A 177 34.62 3.74 -24.08
N LYS A 178 33.79 3.96 -25.12
CA LYS A 178 32.48 4.61 -24.98
C LYS A 178 31.53 3.83 -24.07
N TYR A 179 31.48 2.51 -24.21
CA TYR A 179 30.63 1.64 -23.39
C TYR A 179 31.03 1.71 -21.91
N ALA A 180 32.32 1.73 -21.59
CA ALA A 180 32.81 1.83 -20.22
C ALA A 180 32.28 3.09 -19.49
N LEU A 181 32.33 4.25 -20.17
CA LEU A 181 31.81 5.51 -19.62
C LEU A 181 30.29 5.47 -19.39
N ILE A 182 29.54 4.91 -20.35
CA ILE A 182 28.08 4.75 -20.24
C ILE A 182 27.73 3.80 -19.10
N LYS A 183 28.50 2.72 -18.92
CA LYS A 183 28.30 1.74 -17.85
C LYS A 183 28.49 2.37 -16.47
N GLU A 184 29.52 3.20 -16.30
CA GLU A 184 29.75 3.90 -15.03
C GLU A 184 28.59 4.85 -14.68
N ASP A 185 28.13 5.68 -15.63
CA ASP A 185 27.00 6.59 -15.40
C ASP A 185 25.69 5.82 -15.15
N PHE A 186 25.47 4.73 -15.89
CA PHE A 186 24.36 3.82 -15.65
C PHE A 186 24.36 3.28 -14.22
N GLU A 187 25.47 2.69 -13.75
CA GLU A 187 25.56 2.09 -12.42
C GLU A 187 25.30 3.14 -11.32
N LYS A 188 25.84 4.36 -11.48
CA LYS A 188 25.64 5.46 -10.53
C LYS A 188 24.19 5.91 -10.47
N ARG A 189 23.56 6.17 -11.62
CA ARG A 189 22.16 6.63 -11.70
C ARG A 189 21.20 5.54 -11.23
N MET A 190 21.40 4.31 -11.69
CA MET A 190 20.60 3.16 -11.31
C MET A 190 20.64 2.93 -9.79
N SER A 191 21.82 2.99 -9.18
CA SER A 191 21.97 2.86 -7.72
C SER A 191 21.18 3.92 -6.95
N THR A 192 21.22 5.16 -7.43
CA THR A 192 20.48 6.29 -6.83
C THR A 192 18.97 6.10 -6.97
N SER A 193 18.51 5.71 -8.17
CA SER A 193 17.11 5.42 -8.45
C SER A 193 16.57 4.26 -7.62
N CYS A 194 17.33 3.16 -7.48
CA CYS A 194 16.92 2.03 -6.65
C CYS A 194 16.70 2.43 -5.19
N LYS A 195 17.59 3.25 -4.62
CA LYS A 195 17.42 3.79 -3.25
C LYS A 195 16.19 4.69 -3.15
N TYR A 196 15.96 5.54 -4.14
CA TYR A 196 14.80 6.42 -4.18
C TYR A 196 13.47 5.64 -4.25
N PHE A 197 13.37 4.66 -5.14
CA PHE A 197 12.18 3.78 -5.22
C PHE A 197 11.96 3.00 -3.93
N GLN A 198 13.04 2.49 -3.31
CA GLN A 198 12.94 1.82 -2.02
C GLN A 198 12.38 2.74 -0.94
N GLN A 199 12.87 3.97 -0.82
CA GLN A 199 12.37 4.94 0.18
C GLN A 199 10.88 5.24 -0.02
N ILE A 200 10.48 5.40 -1.28
CA ILE A 200 9.09 5.61 -1.65
C ILE A 200 8.21 4.43 -1.21
N GLU A 201 8.67 3.20 -1.43
CA GLU A 201 7.92 2.00 -1.06
C GLU A 201 7.89 1.78 0.45
N GLU A 202 9.01 1.97 1.14
CA GLU A 202 9.06 1.90 2.59
C GLU A 202 8.10 2.92 3.23
N ALA A 203 8.04 4.14 2.69
CA ALA A 203 7.08 5.15 3.14
C ALA A 203 5.63 4.74 2.84
N HIS A 204 5.38 4.12 1.68
CA HIS A 204 4.05 3.62 1.33
C HIS A 204 3.58 2.52 2.27
N LEU A 205 4.40 1.48 2.46
CA LEU A 205 4.09 0.36 3.34
C LEU A 205 3.88 0.80 4.78
N LYS A 206 4.67 1.77 5.27
CA LYS A 206 4.47 2.37 6.60
C LYS A 206 3.11 3.04 6.71
N GLN A 207 2.72 3.88 5.74
CA GLN A 207 1.42 4.55 5.76
C GLN A 207 0.25 3.55 5.70
N MET A 208 0.35 2.53 4.86
CA MET A 208 -0.68 1.50 4.73
C MET A 208 -0.84 0.70 6.03
N LYS A 209 0.29 0.35 6.68
CA LYS A 209 0.28 -0.29 7.99
C LYS A 209 -0.33 0.62 9.07
N GLU A 210 -0.06 1.92 9.02
CA GLU A 210 -0.63 2.89 9.94
C GLU A 210 -2.16 2.92 9.84
N PHE A 211 -2.71 2.97 8.61
CA PHE A 211 -4.16 2.92 8.42
C PHE A 211 -4.80 1.66 9.01
N LEU A 212 -4.17 0.51 8.83
CA LEU A 212 -4.63 -0.74 9.43
C LEU A 212 -4.55 -0.69 10.97
N SER A 213 -3.47 -0.13 11.51
CA SER A 213 -3.28 -0.02 12.96
C SER A 213 -4.33 0.90 13.59
N THR A 214 -4.57 2.07 12.98
CA THR A 214 -5.65 2.97 13.39
C THR A 214 -7.01 2.27 13.32
N TYR A 215 -7.29 1.51 12.26
CA TYR A 215 -8.54 0.76 12.16
C TYR A 215 -8.70 -0.29 13.27
N THR A 216 -7.65 -1.06 13.56
CA THR A 216 -7.64 -2.04 14.65
C THR A 216 -7.90 -1.37 16.00
N GLU A 217 -7.21 -0.27 16.29
CA GLU A 217 -7.43 0.52 17.52
C GLU A 217 -8.87 1.04 17.62
N LEU A 218 -9.47 1.47 16.49
CA LEU A 218 -10.85 1.92 16.48
C LEU A 218 -11.83 0.79 16.86
N ILE A 219 -11.61 -0.43 16.36
CA ILE A 219 -12.42 -1.60 16.73
C ILE A 219 -12.24 -1.93 18.21
N GLU A 220 -11.00 -2.02 18.69
CA GLU A 220 -10.68 -2.35 20.08
C GLU A 220 -11.34 -1.37 21.04
N ASN A 221 -11.16 -0.07 20.81
CA ASN A 221 -11.79 0.98 21.61
C ASN A 221 -13.33 0.89 21.61
N ASN A 222 -13.93 0.53 20.47
CA ASN A 222 -15.37 0.34 20.36
C ASN A 222 -15.85 -0.87 21.16
N HIS A 223 -15.14 -1.99 21.08
CA HIS A 223 -15.43 -3.20 21.86
C HIS A 223 -15.32 -2.93 23.37
N ASP A 224 -14.27 -2.25 23.81
CA ASP A 224 -14.08 -1.89 25.21
C ASP A 224 -15.22 -1.02 25.73
N ALA A 225 -15.59 0.02 24.97
CA ALA A 225 -16.70 0.90 25.33
C ALA A 225 -18.05 0.16 25.43
N ILE A 226 -18.33 -0.76 24.50
CA ILE A 226 -19.52 -1.62 24.55
C ILE A 226 -19.47 -2.57 25.74
N GLY A 227 -18.30 -3.17 26.02
CA GLY A 227 -18.07 -4.03 27.17
C GLY A 227 -18.39 -3.33 28.48
N GLN A 228 -17.97 -2.08 28.66
CA GLN A 228 -18.31 -1.27 29.83
C GLN A 228 -19.82 -1.04 29.97
N ILE A 229 -20.54 -0.82 28.87
CA ILE A 229 -22.00 -0.67 28.91
C ILE A 229 -22.67 -1.98 29.34
N TYR A 230 -22.19 -3.14 28.88
CA TYR A 230 -22.71 -4.43 29.32
C TYR A 230 -22.46 -4.71 30.81
N LEU A 231 -21.27 -4.37 31.32
CA LEU A 231 -20.95 -4.49 32.74
C LEU A 231 -21.88 -3.61 33.58
N GLU A 232 -22.08 -2.37 33.16
CA GLU A 232 -22.99 -1.42 33.81
C GLU A 232 -24.46 -1.92 33.78
N PHE A 233 -24.92 -2.42 32.64
CA PHE A 233 -26.27 -3.00 32.51
C PHE A 233 -26.46 -4.17 33.48
N LYS A 234 -25.48 -5.09 33.56
CA LYS A 234 -25.52 -6.22 34.50
C LYS A 234 -25.60 -5.74 35.94
N ARG A 235 -24.79 -4.73 36.31
CA ARG A 235 -24.82 -4.12 37.65
C ARG A 235 -26.19 -3.54 37.98
N GLN A 236 -26.77 -2.74 37.08
CA GLN A 236 -28.09 -2.14 37.27
C GLN A 236 -29.21 -3.18 37.42
N CYS A 237 -29.16 -4.27 36.67
CA CYS A 237 -30.10 -5.39 36.81
C CYS A 237 -30.00 -6.09 38.17
N LEU A 238 -28.78 -6.26 38.70
CA LEU A 238 -28.57 -6.84 40.04
C LEU A 238 -29.03 -5.90 41.15
N GLU A 239 -28.86 -4.59 40.97
CA GLU A 239 -29.25 -3.59 41.95
C GLU A 239 -30.77 -3.41 42.04
N LEU A 240 -31.51 -3.61 40.95
CA LEU A 240 -32.97 -3.63 40.89
C LEU A 240 -33.53 -4.97 41.36
N THR A 241 -33.41 -5.22 42.67
CA THR A 241 -34.01 -6.39 43.31
C THR A 241 -35.53 -6.39 43.16
N ILE A 242 -36.14 -7.58 43.34
CA ILE A 242 -37.61 -7.73 43.33
C ILE A 242 -38.27 -6.75 44.31
N ASP A 243 -37.72 -6.63 45.52
CA ASP A 243 -38.25 -5.72 46.55
C ASP A 243 -38.25 -4.26 46.08
N LYS A 244 -37.15 -3.79 45.47
CA LYS A 244 -37.06 -2.42 44.95
C LYS A 244 -38.00 -2.18 43.77
N LEU A 245 -38.23 -3.18 42.92
CA LEU A 245 -39.18 -3.08 41.82
C LEU A 245 -40.63 -2.96 42.33
N LEU A 246 -40.98 -3.73 43.36
CA LEU A 246 -42.28 -3.66 44.02
C LEU A 246 -42.45 -2.31 44.74
N GLU A 247 -41.44 -1.85 45.48
CA GLU A 247 -41.42 -0.54 46.13
C GLU A 247 -41.64 0.59 45.11
N HIS A 248 -40.91 0.60 44.00
CA HIS A 248 -41.07 1.58 42.93
C HIS A 248 -42.48 1.58 42.34
N PHE A 249 -43.08 0.40 42.14
CA PHE A 249 -44.42 0.27 41.59
C PHE A 249 -45.47 0.84 42.53
N VAL A 250 -45.36 0.48 43.82
CA VAL A 250 -46.25 0.95 44.88
C VAL A 250 -46.18 2.47 45.01
N LEU A 251 -44.97 3.05 45.12
CA LEU A 251 -44.76 4.50 45.19
C LEU A 251 -45.34 5.24 43.97
N LYS A 252 -45.24 4.67 42.77
CA LYS A 252 -45.77 5.28 41.53
C LYS A 252 -47.30 5.17 41.40
N LYS A 253 -47.93 4.25 42.11
CA LYS A 253 -49.39 4.02 42.11
C LYS A 253 -50.11 4.59 43.33
N TYR A 254 -49.38 5.13 44.31
CA TYR A 254 -49.96 5.87 45.43
C TYR A 254 -50.57 7.19 44.94
N THR A 255 -51.81 7.11 44.50
CA THR A 255 -52.74 8.22 44.33
C THR A 255 -54.02 7.96 45.12
N PHE A 256 -53.93 7.80 46.45
CA PHE A 256 -55.08 7.95 47.38
C PHE A 256 -54.51 8.42 48.73
N ARG A 257 -54.69 9.68 49.15
CA ARG A 257 -55.89 10.26 49.79
C ARG A 257 -56.42 9.35 50.91
N PHE A 258 -56.01 9.63 52.14
CA PHE A 258 -56.88 9.41 53.29
C PHE A 258 -57.91 10.55 53.28
N ILE A 259 -59.18 10.19 53.06
CA ILE A 259 -60.34 10.96 53.51
C ILE A 259 -60.63 10.48 54.93
#